data_AF-A0A9Q2KGV4-F1
#
_entry.id   AF-A0A9Q2KGV4-F1
#
_cell.length_a   1.000
_cell.length_b   1.000
_cell.length_c   1.000
_cell.angle_alpha   90.00
_cell.angle_beta   90.00
_cell.angle_gamma   90.00
#
_symmetry.space_group_name_H-M   'P 1'
#
loop_
_entity.id
_entity.type
_entity.pdbx_description
1 polymer ?
#
loop_
_entity_poly.entity_id
_entity_poly.type
_entity_poly.pdbx_seq_one_letter_code
_entity_poly.pdbx_strand_id
1 'polypeptide(L)'
;MLALIAAGASAPVMMAQFQHEKEGTSLTAYQDKSRGIWTICGGVTYVDGKPVIKGMKLTREQCDKIDKAEQAKALAWVDKNVHVPLSEPQKVGIASFCPWNIGPGKCFPSGFYRDLNAGNFKGACAQIKRWVWDAGRDCRIRENNCFGQVIRRDQESELTCWGLDK
;
A
#
# COMPACT_ATOMS: atom_id res chain seq x y z
N MET A 1 -0.56 -13.17 6.64
CA MET A 1 -1.24 -12.09 7.39
C MET A 1 -2.00 -12.55 8.65
N LEU A 2 -3.02 -13.40 8.57
CA LEU A 2 -3.89 -13.75 9.72
C LEU A 2 -3.14 -14.24 10.97
N ALA A 3 -2.09 -15.05 10.81
CA ALA A 3 -1.26 -15.51 11.93
C ALA A 3 -0.57 -14.36 12.68
N LEU A 4 -0.12 -13.32 11.96
CA LEU A 4 0.49 -12.13 12.58
C LEU A 4 -0.53 -11.33 13.39
N ILE A 5 -1.75 -11.18 12.85
CA ILE A 5 -2.85 -10.51 13.56
C ILE A 5 -3.20 -11.29 14.84
N ALA A 6 -3.37 -12.60 14.74
CA ALA A 6 -3.67 -13.47 15.89
C ALA A 6 -2.57 -13.44 16.96
N ALA A 7 -1.31 -13.30 16.54
CA ALA A 7 -0.16 -13.15 17.42
C ALA A 7 0.02 -11.74 18.01
N GLY A 8 -0.85 -10.78 17.67
CA GLY A 8 -0.74 -9.39 18.13
C GLY A 8 0.49 -8.66 17.58
N ALA A 9 0.94 -9.00 16.37
CA ALA A 9 2.07 -8.35 15.73
C ALA A 9 1.83 -6.85 15.53
N SER A 10 2.91 -6.07 15.57
CA SER A 10 2.85 -4.63 15.32
C SER A 10 2.68 -4.30 13.83
N ALA A 11 2.20 -3.08 13.54
CA ALA A 11 1.98 -2.57 12.20
C ALA A 11 3.26 -2.60 11.34
N PRO A 12 4.47 -2.28 11.83
CA PRO A 12 5.68 -2.44 11.03
C PRO A 12 5.94 -3.88 10.56
N VAL A 13 5.69 -4.88 11.42
CA VAL A 13 5.86 -6.30 11.08
C VAL A 13 4.82 -6.73 10.05
N MET A 14 3.56 -6.37 10.28
CA MET A 14 2.47 -6.68 9.34
C MET A 14 2.62 -5.94 8.01
N MET A 15 3.05 -4.68 8.02
CA MET A 15 3.31 -3.89 6.81
C MET A 15 4.41 -4.52 5.96
N ALA A 16 5.51 -4.96 6.57
CA ALA A 16 6.59 -5.63 5.85
C ALA A 16 6.09 -6.91 5.17
N GLN A 17 5.33 -7.75 5.89
CA GLN A 17 4.71 -8.95 5.32
C GLN A 17 3.74 -8.60 4.18
N PHE A 18 2.85 -7.63 4.39
CA PHE A 18 1.85 -7.23 3.40
C PHE A 18 2.49 -6.72 2.12
N GLN A 19 3.47 -5.81 2.23
CA GLN A 19 4.13 -5.26 1.05
C GLN A 19 4.96 -6.31 0.32
N HIS A 20 5.62 -7.22 1.05
CA HIS A 20 6.31 -8.33 0.40
C HIS A 20 5.35 -9.20 -0.43
N GLU A 21 4.15 -9.49 0.07
CA GLU A 21 3.11 -10.22 -0.67
C GLU A 21 2.57 -9.44 -1.90
N LYS A 22 2.62 -8.10 -1.89
CA LYS A 22 2.07 -7.25 -2.96
C LYS A 22 3.06 -6.83 -4.02
N GLU A 23 4.26 -6.44 -3.61
CA GLU A 23 5.25 -5.82 -4.48
C GLU A 23 6.35 -6.82 -4.87
N GLY A 24 6.59 -7.86 -4.05
CA GLY A 24 7.77 -8.70 -4.17
C GLY A 24 9.07 -7.92 -3.89
N THR A 25 10.18 -8.35 -4.47
CA THR A 25 11.46 -7.63 -4.38
C THR A 25 12.29 -7.84 -5.65
N SER A 26 12.75 -6.75 -6.27
CA SER A 26 13.71 -6.81 -7.38
C SER A 26 15.06 -6.23 -6.99
N LEU A 27 16.13 -7.02 -7.06
CA LEU A 27 17.50 -6.57 -6.77
C LEU A 27 18.17 -5.81 -7.93
N THR A 28 17.52 -5.78 -9.09
CA THR A 28 17.97 -5.04 -10.27
C THR A 28 16.86 -4.09 -10.70
N ALA A 29 17.24 -2.87 -11.09
CA ALA A 29 16.28 -1.87 -11.54
C ALA A 29 15.54 -2.34 -12.81
N TYR A 30 14.23 -2.14 -12.83
CA TYR A 30 13.34 -2.43 -13.96
C TYR A 30 12.49 -1.20 -14.29
N GLN A 31 11.98 -1.11 -15.52
CA GLN A 31 11.00 -0.08 -15.85
C GLN A 31 9.59 -0.57 -15.57
N ASP A 32 8.85 0.20 -14.79
CA ASP A 32 7.42 -0.01 -14.60
C ASP A 32 6.68 0.16 -15.94
N LYS A 33 5.80 -0.79 -16.27
CA LYS A 33 5.08 -0.81 -17.55
C LYS A 33 4.03 0.29 -17.68
N SER A 34 3.54 0.83 -16.56
CA SER A 34 2.48 1.84 -16.55
C SER A 34 3.01 3.25 -16.78
N ARG A 35 4.22 3.56 -16.29
CA ARG A 35 4.79 4.92 -16.29
C ARG A 35 6.19 5.04 -16.91
N GLY A 36 6.86 3.92 -17.20
CA GLY A 36 8.25 3.92 -17.71
C GLY A 36 9.30 4.36 -16.69
N ILE A 37 8.92 4.51 -15.41
CA ILE A 37 9.79 4.95 -14.32
C ILE A 37 10.66 3.76 -13.89
N TRP A 38 11.95 4.02 -13.64
CA TRP A 38 12.87 3.03 -13.09
C TRP A 38 12.55 2.76 -11.62
N THR A 39 12.46 1.48 -11.28
CA THR A 39 12.01 0.98 -9.99
C THR A 39 12.92 -0.17 -9.52
N ILE A 40 13.16 -0.29 -8.21
CA ILE A 40 13.97 -1.36 -7.60
C ILE A 40 13.40 -1.76 -6.23
N CYS A 41 13.93 -2.82 -5.60
CA CYS A 41 13.52 -3.35 -4.30
C CYS A 41 12.03 -3.66 -4.25
N GLY A 42 11.32 -3.29 -3.18
CA GLY A 42 9.87 -3.43 -3.04
C GLY A 42 9.06 -2.36 -3.78
N GLY A 43 9.58 -1.80 -4.87
CA GLY A 43 8.85 -0.82 -5.68
C GLY A 43 9.28 0.64 -5.52
N VAL A 44 10.48 0.89 -4.97
CA VAL A 44 10.98 2.27 -4.77
C VAL A 44 11.53 2.87 -6.06
N THR A 45 11.33 4.18 -6.22
CA THR A 45 11.77 4.96 -7.40
C THR A 45 12.91 5.93 -7.08
N TYR A 46 13.27 6.06 -5.80
CA TYR A 46 14.40 6.83 -5.31
C TYR A 46 15.17 6.00 -4.29
N VAL A 47 16.51 6.10 -4.33
CA VAL A 47 17.43 5.48 -3.37
C VAL A 47 18.40 6.57 -2.92
N ASP A 48 18.50 6.77 -1.60
CA ASP A 48 19.33 7.82 -0.98
C ASP A 48 19.11 9.22 -1.60
N GLY A 49 17.84 9.55 -1.88
CA GLY A 49 17.44 10.84 -2.46
C GLY A 49 17.71 11.00 -3.96
N LYS A 50 18.24 9.97 -4.63
CA LYS A 50 18.51 9.98 -6.08
C LYS A 50 17.53 9.08 -6.82
N PRO A 51 17.09 9.43 -8.03
CA PRO A 51 16.23 8.57 -8.82
C PRO A 51 16.93 7.24 -9.13
N VAL A 52 16.17 6.16 -9.13
CA VAL A 52 16.64 4.86 -9.62
C VAL A 52 16.94 5.00 -11.12
N ILE A 53 18.01 4.36 -11.58
CA ILE A 53 18.46 4.42 -12.97
C ILE A 53 18.69 3.02 -13.54
N LYS A 54 18.70 2.94 -14.88
CA LYS A 54 19.01 1.71 -15.61
C LYS A 54 20.30 1.07 -15.12
N GLY A 55 20.25 -0.23 -14.84
CA GLY A 55 21.42 -1.02 -14.43
C GLY A 55 21.78 -0.88 -12.95
N MET A 56 21.07 -0.07 -12.17
CA MET A 56 21.23 -0.05 -10.71
C MET A 56 20.94 -1.44 -10.13
N LYS A 57 21.81 -1.89 -9.24
CA LYS A 57 21.70 -3.15 -8.50
C LYS A 57 21.94 -2.90 -7.02
N LEU A 58 21.20 -3.59 -6.18
CA LEU A 58 21.30 -3.53 -4.73
C LEU A 58 21.32 -4.95 -4.16
N THR A 59 21.94 -5.11 -2.99
CA THR A 59 21.85 -6.37 -2.24
C THR A 59 20.48 -6.50 -1.59
N ARG A 60 20.13 -7.72 -1.13
CA ARG A 60 18.89 -7.96 -0.40
C ARG A 60 18.81 -7.08 0.84
N GLU A 61 19.90 -6.99 1.59
CA GLU A 61 20.00 -6.22 2.84
C GLU A 61 19.82 -4.72 2.59
N GLN A 62 20.35 -4.21 1.47
CA GLN A 62 20.13 -2.83 1.06
C GLN A 62 18.66 -2.57 0.75
N CYS A 63 18.02 -3.47 -0.01
CA CYS A 63 16.58 -3.38 -0.28
C CYS A 63 15.75 -3.46 0.99
N ASP A 64 16.05 -4.37 1.91
CA ASP A 64 15.32 -4.50 3.17
C ASP A 64 15.40 -3.23 4.01
N LYS A 65 16.57 -2.60 4.07
CA LYS A 65 16.76 -1.33 4.77
C LYS A 65 15.93 -0.21 4.14
N ILE A 66 15.93 -0.12 2.81
CA ILE A 66 15.20 0.90 2.05
C ILE A 66 13.69 0.69 2.22
N ASP A 67 13.20 -0.53 1.96
CA ASP A 67 11.79 -0.87 2.05
C ASP A 67 11.26 -0.63 3.47
N LYS A 68 12.02 -1.02 4.50
CA LYS A 68 11.67 -0.75 5.90
C LYS A 68 11.53 0.75 6.18
N ALA A 69 12.42 1.59 5.64
CA ALA A 69 12.35 3.03 5.82
C ALA A 69 11.13 3.66 5.11
N GLU A 70 10.83 3.23 3.87
CA GLU A 70 9.66 3.70 3.14
C GLU A 70 8.35 3.22 3.78
N GLN A 71 8.30 1.98 4.27
CA GLN A 71 7.16 1.44 5.01
C GLN A 71 6.91 2.22 6.31
N ALA A 72 7.97 2.59 7.02
CA ALA A 72 7.87 3.43 8.21
C ALA A 72 7.31 4.82 7.88
N LYS A 73 7.70 5.43 6.75
CA LYS A 73 7.12 6.70 6.28
C LYS A 73 5.63 6.56 5.96
N ALA A 74 5.22 5.46 5.35
CA ALA A 74 3.81 5.20 5.05
C ALA A 74 2.97 5.07 6.34
N LEU A 75 3.48 4.37 7.36
CA LEU A 75 2.82 4.27 8.66
C LEU A 75 2.78 5.62 9.39
N ALA A 76 3.89 6.37 9.41
CA ALA A 76 3.93 7.71 9.99
C ALA A 76 2.99 8.69 9.29
N TRP A 77 2.76 8.53 7.98
CA TRP A 77 1.73 9.28 7.27
C TRP A 77 0.34 8.97 7.81
N VAL A 78 0.03 7.70 8.14
CA VAL A 78 -1.26 7.35 8.74
C VAL A 78 -1.41 8.00 10.11
N ASP A 79 -0.42 7.84 10.99
CA ASP A 79 -0.46 8.41 12.35
C ASP A 79 -0.62 9.94 12.34
N LYS A 80 -0.08 10.63 11.32
CA LYS A 80 -0.20 12.08 11.16
C LYS A 80 -1.55 12.54 10.61
N ASN A 81 -2.15 11.76 9.70
CA ASN A 81 -3.25 12.24 8.85
C ASN A 81 -4.59 11.54 9.12
N VAL A 82 -4.63 10.48 9.94
CA VAL A 82 -5.87 9.84 10.37
C VAL A 82 -6.14 10.20 11.83
N HIS A 83 -7.35 10.69 12.10
CA HIS A 83 -7.70 11.32 13.37
C HIS A 83 -8.60 10.46 14.26
N VAL A 84 -9.02 9.31 13.74
CA VAL A 84 -9.78 8.30 14.48
C VAL A 84 -8.82 7.29 15.11
N PRO A 85 -9.16 6.70 16.28
CA PRO A 85 -8.36 5.61 16.85
C PRO A 85 -8.28 4.43 15.89
N LEU A 86 -7.07 3.86 15.74
CA LEU A 86 -6.82 2.73 14.85
C LEU A 86 -6.12 1.59 15.59
N SER A 87 -6.52 0.35 15.26
CA SER A 87 -5.74 -0.84 15.59
C SER A 87 -4.57 -1.03 14.61
N GLU A 88 -3.60 -1.85 14.99
CA GLU A 88 -2.41 -2.11 14.16
C GLU A 88 -2.74 -2.66 12.75
N PRO A 89 -3.70 -3.61 12.56
CA PRO A 89 -4.10 -4.04 11.21
C PRO A 89 -4.72 -2.92 10.38
N GLN A 90 -5.52 -2.04 11.01
CA GLN A 90 -6.17 -0.93 10.32
C GLN A 90 -5.11 0.06 9.80
N LYS A 91 -4.10 0.37 10.62
CA LYS A 91 -2.96 1.21 10.18
C LYS A 91 -2.29 0.64 8.93
N VAL A 92 -2.09 -0.69 8.87
CA VAL A 92 -1.46 -1.36 7.72
C VAL A 92 -2.33 -1.26 6.47
N GLY A 93 -3.63 -1.54 6.59
CA GLY A 93 -4.56 -1.43 5.46
C GLY A 93 -4.59 -0.01 4.87
N ILE A 94 -4.67 0.99 5.74
CA ILE A 94 -4.66 2.41 5.35
C ILE A 94 -3.30 2.80 4.74
N ALA A 95 -2.18 2.41 5.36
CA ALA A 95 -0.83 2.72 4.88
C ALA A 95 -0.56 2.11 3.50
N SER A 96 -1.01 0.88 3.25
CA SER A 96 -0.89 0.27 1.93
C SER A 96 -1.78 0.96 0.90
N PHE A 97 -3.04 1.22 1.24
CA PHE A 97 -4.00 1.80 0.31
C PHE A 97 -3.62 3.24 -0.08
N CYS A 98 -3.43 4.11 0.93
CA CYS A 98 -3.35 5.55 0.76
C CYS A 98 -1.94 6.08 0.42
N PRO A 99 -0.99 6.16 1.37
CA PRO A 99 0.30 6.76 1.07
C PRO A 99 1.16 5.88 0.15
N TRP A 100 1.01 4.55 0.18
CA TRP A 100 1.84 3.65 -0.62
C TRP A 100 1.30 3.45 -2.04
N ASN A 101 0.09 2.90 -2.20
CA ASN A 101 -0.39 2.51 -3.53
C ASN A 101 -0.94 3.67 -4.38
N ILE A 102 -1.93 4.40 -3.87
CA ILE A 102 -2.55 5.50 -4.66
C ILE A 102 -1.78 6.81 -4.50
N GLY A 103 -1.01 6.94 -3.43
CA GLY A 103 -0.24 8.12 -3.05
C GLY A 103 -1.09 9.17 -2.32
N PRO A 104 -0.48 10.03 -1.47
CA PRO A 104 -1.19 11.04 -0.69
C PRO A 104 -2.03 11.99 -1.55
N GLY A 105 -1.53 12.38 -2.73
CA GLY A 105 -2.23 13.28 -3.65
C GLY A 105 -3.58 12.74 -4.14
N LYS A 106 -3.72 11.42 -4.30
CA LYS A 106 -5.01 10.78 -4.63
C LYS A 106 -5.83 10.47 -3.37
N CYS A 107 -5.16 10.18 -2.26
CA CYS A 107 -5.83 9.83 -1.00
C CYS A 107 -6.54 11.03 -0.36
N PHE A 108 -5.90 12.18 -0.21
CA PHE A 108 -6.49 13.34 0.49
C PHE A 108 -7.87 13.78 -0.04
N PRO A 109 -8.09 13.93 -1.36
CA PRO A 109 -9.41 14.29 -1.88
C PRO A 109 -10.38 13.10 -1.99
N SER A 110 -9.97 11.90 -1.61
CA SER A 110 -10.78 10.69 -1.81
C SER A 110 -11.99 10.64 -0.87
N GLY A 111 -13.07 10.01 -1.35
CA GLY A 111 -14.21 9.67 -0.50
C GLY A 111 -13.81 8.77 0.67
N PHE A 112 -12.82 7.90 0.48
CA PHE A 112 -12.27 7.06 1.54
C PHE A 112 -11.75 7.90 2.72
N TYR A 113 -10.85 8.85 2.44
CA TYR A 113 -10.19 9.65 3.48
C TYR A 113 -11.20 10.53 4.23
N ARG A 114 -12.14 11.13 3.49
CA ARG A 114 -13.25 11.90 4.08
C ARG A 114 -14.12 11.02 4.99
N ASP A 115 -14.58 9.88 4.49
CA ASP A 115 -15.49 9.01 5.24
C ASP A 115 -14.78 8.44 6.48
N LEU A 116 -13.50 8.05 6.38
CA LEU A 116 -12.69 7.54 7.48
C LEU A 116 -12.56 8.56 8.62
N ASN A 117 -12.12 9.79 8.32
CA ASN A 117 -11.93 10.82 9.33
C ASN A 117 -13.25 11.40 9.88
N ALA A 118 -14.37 11.17 9.20
CA ALA A 118 -15.70 11.46 9.71
C ALA A 118 -16.27 10.33 10.60
N GLY A 119 -15.51 9.24 10.82
CA GLY A 119 -15.98 8.05 11.55
C GLY A 119 -16.99 7.19 10.78
N ASN A 120 -17.23 7.48 9.50
CA ASN A 120 -18.05 6.64 8.62
C ASN A 120 -17.22 5.46 8.09
N PHE A 121 -16.89 4.53 8.99
CA PHE A 121 -16.02 3.39 8.67
C PHE A 121 -16.60 2.49 7.58
N LYS A 122 -17.89 2.18 7.63
CA LYS A 122 -18.57 1.39 6.59
C LYS A 122 -18.48 2.06 5.22
N GLY A 123 -18.66 3.39 5.17
CA GLY A 123 -18.45 4.20 3.98
C GLY A 123 -17.02 4.09 3.47
N ALA A 124 -16.03 4.34 4.33
CA ALA A 124 -14.62 4.25 3.99
C ALA A 124 -14.25 2.86 3.42
N CYS A 125 -14.66 1.79 4.09
CA CYS A 125 -14.48 0.40 3.63
C CYS A 125 -15.01 0.17 2.22
N ALA A 126 -16.22 0.65 1.92
CA ALA A 126 -16.80 0.53 0.59
C ALA A 126 -16.03 1.36 -0.46
N GLN A 127 -15.44 2.49 -0.08
CA GLN A 127 -14.66 3.31 -1.02
C GLN A 127 -13.41 2.59 -1.50
N ILE A 128 -12.68 1.87 -0.65
CA ILE A 128 -11.44 1.16 -1.04
C ILE A 128 -11.69 0.24 -2.25
N LYS A 129 -12.78 -0.55 -2.19
CA LYS A 129 -13.15 -1.52 -3.23
C LYS A 129 -13.51 -0.89 -4.58
N ARG A 130 -13.71 0.43 -4.64
CA ARG A 130 -13.98 1.16 -5.90
C ARG A 130 -12.71 1.52 -6.68
N TRP A 131 -11.54 1.47 -6.04
CA TRP A 131 -10.24 1.82 -6.64
C TRP A 131 -9.65 0.64 -7.44
N VAL A 132 -10.42 0.17 -8.42
CA VAL A 132 -10.14 -0.99 -9.28
C VAL A 132 -10.09 -0.62 -10.77
N TRP A 133 -9.77 0.63 -11.07
CA TRP A 133 -9.54 1.10 -12.43
C TRP A 133 -8.06 1.44 -12.61
N ASP A 134 -7.47 0.96 -13.70
CA ASP A 134 -6.09 1.26 -14.07
C ASP A 134 -6.02 1.78 -15.51
N ALA A 135 -5.42 2.96 -15.69
CA ALA A 135 -5.38 3.67 -16.98
C ALA A 135 -6.73 3.72 -17.72
N GLY A 136 -7.83 3.91 -16.99
CA GLY A 136 -9.20 3.96 -17.55
C GLY A 136 -9.84 2.61 -17.87
N ARG A 137 -9.15 1.49 -17.57
CA ARG A 137 -9.67 0.13 -17.76
C ARG A 137 -10.18 -0.45 -16.45
N ASP A 138 -11.32 -1.14 -16.50
CA ASP A 138 -11.86 -1.85 -15.33
C ASP A 138 -11.07 -3.14 -15.07
N CYS A 139 -10.43 -3.24 -13.91
CA CYS A 139 -9.62 -4.40 -13.55
C CYS A 139 -10.42 -5.63 -13.14
N ARG A 140 -11.75 -5.53 -13.07
CA ARG A 140 -12.63 -6.70 -12.95
C ARG A 140 -12.72 -7.51 -14.24
N ILE A 141 -12.44 -6.89 -15.39
CA ILE A 141 -12.39 -7.53 -16.70
C ILE A 141 -11.02 -8.20 -16.87
N ARG A 142 -10.99 -9.51 -17.10
CA ARG A 142 -9.73 -10.31 -17.09
C ARG A 142 -8.80 -9.92 -18.24
N GLU A 143 -9.38 -9.57 -19.38
CA GLU A 143 -8.71 -9.15 -20.61
C GLU A 143 -7.89 -7.86 -20.41
N ASN A 144 -8.23 -7.05 -19.41
CA ASN A 144 -7.48 -5.82 -19.09
C ASN A 144 -6.17 -6.08 -18.31
N ASN A 145 -5.89 -7.34 -17.93
CA ASN A 145 -4.62 -7.77 -17.31
C ASN A 145 -4.21 -6.99 -16.05
N CYS A 146 -5.17 -6.42 -15.31
CA CYS A 146 -4.91 -5.68 -14.07
C CYS A 146 -5.67 -6.22 -12.84
N PHE A 147 -6.16 -7.46 -12.89
CA PHE A 147 -6.96 -8.07 -11.80
C PHE A 147 -6.24 -8.09 -10.44
N GLY A 148 -4.91 -8.04 -10.41
CA GLY A 148 -4.14 -7.88 -9.16
C GLY A 148 -4.57 -6.66 -8.34
N GLN A 149 -5.07 -5.59 -8.99
CA GLN A 149 -5.62 -4.42 -8.32
C GLN A 149 -6.86 -4.77 -7.49
N VAL A 150 -7.77 -5.61 -8.01
CA VAL A 150 -8.97 -6.07 -7.28
C VAL A 150 -8.56 -6.84 -6.02
N ILE A 151 -7.66 -7.82 -6.18
CA ILE A 151 -7.14 -8.62 -5.06
C ILE A 151 -6.48 -7.74 -3.99
N ARG A 152 -5.72 -6.71 -4.41
CA ARG A 152 -5.10 -5.76 -3.49
C ARG A 152 -6.14 -4.97 -2.71
N ARG A 153 -7.16 -4.43 -3.38
CA ARG A 153 -8.23 -3.64 -2.72
C ARG A 153 -9.04 -4.47 -1.74
N ASP A 154 -9.31 -5.73 -2.03
CA ASP A 154 -10.04 -6.60 -1.12
C ASP A 154 -9.26 -6.80 0.19
N GLN A 155 -7.97 -7.13 0.11
CA GLN A 155 -7.16 -7.34 1.31
C GLN A 155 -6.86 -6.06 2.09
N GLU A 156 -6.64 -4.94 1.41
CA GLU A 156 -6.49 -3.63 2.07
C GLU A 156 -7.80 -3.21 2.76
N SER A 157 -8.95 -3.52 2.15
CA SER A 157 -10.25 -3.32 2.79
C SER A 157 -10.39 -4.22 4.02
N GLU A 158 -10.04 -5.50 3.95
CA GLU A 158 -10.10 -6.41 5.11
C GLU A 158 -9.26 -5.91 6.28
N LEU A 159 -8.03 -5.45 6.02
CA LEU A 159 -7.15 -4.90 7.05
C LEU A 159 -7.68 -3.56 7.59
N THR A 160 -8.06 -2.65 6.70
CA THR A 160 -8.57 -1.32 7.10
C THR A 160 -9.85 -1.43 7.91
N CYS A 161 -10.68 -2.42 7.61
CA CYS A 161 -11.98 -2.62 8.24
C CYS A 161 -11.94 -3.63 9.38
N TRP A 162 -10.75 -4.13 9.73
CA TRP A 162 -10.58 -5.18 10.72
C TRP A 162 -11.20 -4.77 12.07
N GLY A 163 -12.35 -5.36 12.40
CA GLY A 163 -13.09 -5.06 13.62
C GLY A 163 -13.78 -3.68 13.65
N LEU A 164 -13.83 -2.94 12.53
CA LEU A 164 -14.60 -1.70 12.39
C LEU A 164 -16.01 -1.92 11.83
N ASP A 165 -16.28 -3.11 11.30
CA ASP A 165 -17.56 -3.53 10.73
C ASP A 165 -18.37 -4.46 11.64
N LYS A 166 -17.92 -4.63 12.90
CA LYS A 166 -18.63 -5.34 13.97
C LYS A 166 -19.53 -4.41 14.77
#